data_AF-A0A4R8HQJ8-F1
#
_entry.id   AF-A0A4R8HQJ8-F1
#
_cell.length_a   1.000
_cell.length_b   1.000
_cell.length_c   1.000
_cell.angle_alpha   90.00
_cell.angle_beta   90.00
_cell.angle_gamma   90.00
#
_symmetry.space_group_name_H-M   'P 1'
#
loop_
_entity.id
_entity.type
_entity.pdbx_description
1 polymer ?
#
loop_
_entity_poly.entity_id
_entity_poly.type
_entity_poly.pdbx_seq_one_letter_code
_entity_poly.pdbx_strand_id
1 'polypeptide(L)'
;MELPSRERLSFLYRTEEGSLDRAGWRCGVAGLLAILVPLTLIWLALFPYTDHDLSKDPFFVWQTVVAYAYLALYSLAVLLIAVSFVNLSAKRFRALGRPAPLVFAGLLPFALLVAGAMHWLQPRVAEVMPYWPVALTDLALAAVALWTGYALGVREGGK
;
A
#
# COMPACT_ATOMS: atom_id res chain seq x y z
N MET A 1 1.33 -27.41 -3.58
CA MET A 1 0.56 -26.20 -3.22
C MET A 1 -0.41 -25.97 -4.37
N GLU A 2 -1.70 -26.28 -4.19
CA GLU A 2 -2.68 -26.05 -5.26
C GLU A 2 -2.81 -24.55 -5.49
N LEU A 3 -2.71 -24.13 -6.75
CA LEU A 3 -2.93 -22.74 -7.13
C LEU A 3 -4.39 -22.37 -6.82
N PRO A 4 -4.66 -21.22 -6.17
CA PRO A 4 -6.02 -20.82 -5.86
C PRO A 4 -6.86 -20.69 -7.14
N SER A 5 -8.10 -21.18 -7.11
CA SER A 5 -9.01 -21.08 -8.25
C SER A 5 -9.23 -19.62 -8.67
N ARG A 6 -9.49 -19.39 -9.96
CA ARG A 6 -9.77 -18.05 -10.52
C ARG A 6 -10.91 -17.36 -9.78
N GLU A 7 -11.94 -18.12 -9.41
CA GLU A 7 -13.09 -17.64 -8.64
C GLU A 7 -12.68 -17.14 -7.26
N ARG A 8 -11.79 -17.86 -6.56
CA ARG A 8 -11.26 -17.47 -5.25
C ARG A 8 -10.44 -16.19 -5.34
N LEU A 9 -9.61 -16.03 -6.38
CA LEU A 9 -8.84 -14.81 -6.59
C LEU A 9 -9.74 -13.61 -6.91
N SER A 10 -10.74 -13.79 -7.78
CA SER A 10 -11.72 -12.76 -8.09
C SER A 10 -12.52 -12.36 -6.85
N PHE A 11 -12.97 -13.34 -6.07
CA PHE A 11 -13.61 -13.09 -4.80
C PHE A 11 -12.70 -12.27 -3.88
N LEU A 12 -11.46 -12.70 -3.62
CA LEU A 12 -10.60 -12.05 -2.64
C LEU A 12 -10.23 -10.60 -3.00
N TYR A 13 -9.91 -10.32 -4.26
CA TYR A 13 -9.25 -9.07 -4.63
C TYR A 13 -10.05 -8.17 -5.59
N ARG A 14 -11.04 -8.70 -6.31
CA ARG A 14 -11.75 -7.95 -7.36
C ARG A 14 -13.11 -7.42 -6.95
N THR A 15 -13.88 -8.20 -6.19
CA THR A 15 -15.18 -7.78 -5.68
C THR A 15 -15.07 -7.46 -4.20
N GLU A 16 -15.67 -6.36 -3.79
CA GLU A 16 -15.82 -6.04 -2.39
C GLU A 16 -16.87 -6.93 -1.73
N GLU A 17 -17.82 -7.56 -2.44
CA GLU A 17 -19.00 -8.24 -1.86
C GLU A 17 -18.68 -9.49 -1.02
N GLY A 18 -19.59 -9.85 -0.11
CA GLY A 18 -19.46 -11.01 0.76
C GLY A 18 -18.75 -10.74 2.09
N SER A 19 -18.47 -11.81 2.82
CA SER A 19 -17.82 -11.79 4.15
C SER A 19 -16.55 -12.63 4.14
N LEU A 20 -15.59 -12.24 4.97
CA LEU A 20 -14.31 -12.91 5.10
C LEU A 20 -13.97 -13.12 6.58
N ASP A 21 -13.43 -14.29 6.90
CA ASP A 21 -12.95 -14.62 8.24
C ASP A 21 -11.57 -14.01 8.51
N ARG A 22 -11.09 -14.12 9.74
CA ARG A 22 -9.78 -13.58 10.14
C ARG A 22 -8.62 -14.28 9.43
N ALA A 23 -8.68 -15.60 9.25
CA ALA A 23 -7.59 -16.35 8.67
C ALA A 23 -7.52 -16.11 7.15
N GLY A 24 -8.68 -16.03 6.49
CA GLY A 24 -8.79 -15.60 5.10
C GLY A 24 -8.21 -14.20 4.87
N TRP A 25 -8.51 -13.23 5.76
CA TRP A 25 -7.95 -11.89 5.65
C TRP A 25 -6.42 -11.89 5.81
N ARG A 26 -5.89 -12.57 6.84
CA ARG A 26 -4.43 -12.67 7.05
C ARG A 26 -3.72 -13.32 5.87
N CYS A 27 -4.29 -14.39 5.31
CA CYS A 27 -3.74 -15.07 4.14
C CYS A 27 -3.78 -14.18 2.89
N GLY A 28 -4.87 -13.44 2.69
CA GLY A 28 -4.98 -12.47 1.59
C GLY A 28 -3.96 -11.35 1.70
N VAL A 29 -3.80 -10.75 2.90
CA VAL A 29 -2.78 -9.72 3.16
C VAL A 29 -1.37 -10.28 2.96
N ALA A 30 -1.09 -11.48 3.45
CA ALA A 30 0.20 -12.14 3.22
C ALA A 30 0.49 -12.33 1.73
N GLY A 31 -0.52 -12.70 0.93
CA GLY A 31 -0.40 -12.77 -0.53
C GLY A 31 -0.06 -11.42 -1.18
N LEU A 32 -0.71 -10.34 -0.74
CA LEU A 32 -0.40 -8.99 -1.22
C LEU A 32 1.03 -8.55 -0.82
N LEU A 33 1.44 -8.83 0.41
CA LEU A 33 2.79 -8.52 0.90
C LEU A 33 3.87 -9.33 0.18
N ALA A 34 3.59 -10.59 -0.16
CA ALA A 34 4.51 -11.43 -0.93
C ALA A 34 4.82 -10.85 -2.33
N ILE A 35 3.94 -10.02 -2.87
CA ILE A 35 4.18 -9.28 -4.12
C ILE A 35 4.81 -7.91 -3.83
N LEU A 36 4.28 -7.17 -2.85
CA LEU A 36 4.73 -5.80 -2.56
C LEU A 36 6.19 -5.74 -2.11
N VAL A 37 6.61 -6.64 -1.22
CA VAL A 37 7.96 -6.65 -0.63
C VAL A 37 9.05 -6.78 -1.69
N PRO A 38 9.07 -7.81 -2.57
CA PRO A 38 10.12 -7.92 -3.57
C PRO A 38 10.14 -6.75 -4.55
N LEU A 39 8.97 -6.23 -4.94
CA LEU A 39 8.90 -5.03 -5.79
C LEU A 39 9.49 -3.80 -5.09
N THR A 40 9.20 -3.62 -3.81
CA THR A 40 9.76 -2.52 -3.02
C THR A 40 11.29 -2.65 -2.89
N LEU A 41 11.80 -3.86 -2.68
CA LEU A 41 13.25 -4.11 -2.59
C LEU A 41 13.98 -3.78 -3.90
N ILE A 42 13.38 -4.15 -5.05
CA ILE A 42 13.92 -3.77 -6.36
C ILE A 42 13.88 -2.25 -6.53
N TRP A 43 12.77 -1.60 -6.14
CA TRP A 43 12.69 -0.13 -6.15
C TRP A 43 13.80 0.52 -5.33
N LEU A 44 14.05 0.05 -4.10
CA LEU A 44 15.12 0.59 -3.25
C LEU A 44 16.51 0.44 -3.89
N ALA A 45 16.75 -0.65 -4.63
CA ALA A 45 17.99 -0.84 -5.37
C ALA A 45 18.10 0.10 -6.59
N LEU A 46 16.97 0.48 -7.19
CA LEU A 46 16.92 1.35 -8.38
C LEU A 46 16.82 2.84 -8.05
N PHE A 47 16.31 3.19 -6.87
CA PHE A 47 16.07 4.56 -6.42
C PHE A 47 17.27 5.50 -6.62
N PRO A 48 18.53 5.11 -6.31
CA PRO A 48 19.68 5.99 -6.51
C PRO A 48 19.91 6.43 -7.96
N TYR A 49 19.47 5.65 -8.95
CA TYR A 49 19.63 5.98 -10.37
C TYR A 49 18.58 6.98 -10.88
N THR A 50 17.67 7.44 -10.02
CA THR A 50 16.68 8.48 -10.37
C THR A 50 17.18 9.90 -10.15
N ASP A 51 18.32 10.06 -9.45
CA ASP A 51 19.02 11.34 -9.34
C ASP A 51 19.77 11.62 -10.65
N HIS A 52 19.29 12.60 -11.41
CA HIS A 52 19.81 12.94 -12.73
C HIS A 52 19.75 14.45 -12.93
N ASP A 53 20.92 15.06 -13.08
CA ASP A 53 21.10 16.50 -13.20
C ASP A 53 21.52 16.84 -14.62
N LEU A 54 20.60 17.39 -15.43
CA LEU A 54 20.87 17.76 -16.84
C LEU A 54 21.99 18.82 -16.99
N SER A 55 22.42 19.47 -15.91
CA SER A 55 23.55 20.41 -15.94
C SER A 55 24.91 19.72 -15.82
N LYS A 56 24.95 18.46 -15.34
CA LYS A 56 26.19 17.70 -15.07
C LYS A 56 26.25 16.38 -15.83
N ASP A 57 25.11 15.76 -16.03
CA ASP A 57 24.97 14.44 -16.62
C ASP A 57 24.64 14.52 -18.11
N PRO A 58 25.01 13.48 -18.89
CA PRO A 58 24.58 13.37 -20.29
C PRO A 58 23.05 13.33 -20.38
N PHE A 59 22.49 13.91 -21.45
CA PHE A 59 21.03 13.89 -21.67
C PHE A 59 20.41 12.47 -21.64
N PHE A 60 21.17 11.43 -21.98
CA PHE A 60 20.70 10.05 -22.01
C PHE A 60 21.57 9.13 -21.14
N VAL A 61 20.97 8.57 -20.09
CA VAL A 61 21.58 7.59 -19.19
C VAL A 61 20.64 6.39 -19.06
N TRP A 62 21.06 5.21 -19.53
CA TRP A 62 20.20 4.02 -19.59
C TRP A 62 19.72 3.57 -18.21
N GLN A 63 20.56 3.72 -17.18
CA GLN A 63 20.20 3.39 -15.79
C GLN A 63 19.00 4.22 -15.31
N THR A 64 18.99 5.53 -15.62
CA THR A 64 17.90 6.44 -15.29
C THR A 64 16.63 6.07 -16.03
N VAL A 65 16.72 5.75 -17.32
CA VAL A 65 15.58 5.26 -18.11
C VAL A 65 14.97 4.00 -17.49
N VAL A 66 15.81 3.02 -17.13
CA VAL A 66 15.36 1.77 -16.49
C VAL A 66 14.72 2.05 -15.13
N ALA A 67 15.30 2.92 -14.32
CA ALA A 67 14.77 3.26 -12.99
C ALA A 67 13.38 3.93 -13.08
N TYR A 68 13.18 4.87 -14.01
CA TYR A 68 11.87 5.50 -14.21
C TYR A 68 10.84 4.56 -14.85
N ALA A 69 11.26 3.70 -15.79
CA ALA A 69 10.38 2.67 -16.36
C ALA A 69 9.91 1.70 -15.26
N TYR A 70 10.82 1.29 -14.38
CA TYR A 70 10.49 0.47 -13.23
C TYR A 70 9.56 1.20 -12.25
N LEU A 71 9.83 2.48 -11.95
CA LEU A 71 8.99 3.30 -11.07
C LEU A 71 7.54 3.36 -11.56
N ALA A 72 7.31 3.50 -12.87
CA ALA A 72 5.97 3.49 -13.45
C ALA A 72 5.25 2.15 -13.22
N LEU A 73 5.94 1.03 -13.48
CA LEU A 73 5.40 -0.31 -13.24
C LEU A 73 5.14 -0.58 -11.75
N TYR A 74 6.08 -0.17 -10.90
CA TYR A 74 5.98 -0.26 -9.46
C TYR A 74 4.78 0.52 -8.94
N SER A 75 4.59 1.75 -9.40
CA SER A 75 3.45 2.61 -9.01
C SER A 75 2.11 1.96 -9.39
N LEU A 76 2.01 1.39 -10.59
CA LEU A 76 0.81 0.66 -11.02
C LEU A 76 0.55 -0.56 -10.12
N ALA A 77 1.59 -1.33 -9.79
CA ALA A 77 1.47 -2.48 -8.91
C ALA A 77 1.00 -2.07 -7.49
N VAL A 78 1.55 -0.99 -6.93
CA VAL A 78 1.13 -0.44 -5.63
C VAL A 78 -0.35 -0.03 -5.65
N LEU A 79 -0.82 0.62 -6.72
CA LEU A 79 -2.24 0.99 -6.85
C LEU A 79 -3.15 -0.25 -6.91
N LEU A 80 -2.78 -1.27 -7.68
CA LEU A 80 -3.54 -2.52 -7.75
C LEU A 80 -3.57 -3.25 -6.41
N ILE A 81 -2.45 -3.26 -5.69
CA ILE A 81 -2.34 -3.83 -4.34
C ILE A 81 -3.22 -3.05 -3.36
N ALA A 82 -3.22 -1.71 -3.43
CA ALA A 82 -4.05 -0.87 -2.60
C ALA A 82 -5.55 -1.13 -2.82
N VAL A 83 -6.01 -1.17 -4.09
CA VAL A 83 -7.41 -1.50 -4.42
C VAL A 83 -7.77 -2.90 -3.95
N SER A 84 -6.90 -3.88 -4.20
CA SER A 84 -7.08 -5.27 -3.76
C SER A 84 -7.18 -5.38 -2.24
N PHE A 85 -6.36 -4.62 -1.51
CA PHE A 85 -6.38 -4.55 -0.06
C PHE A 85 -7.70 -3.94 0.46
N VAL A 86 -8.22 -2.91 -0.20
CA VAL A 86 -9.51 -2.30 0.15
C VAL A 86 -10.64 -3.30 -0.02
N ASN A 87 -10.70 -4.00 -1.16
CA ASN A 87 -11.72 -5.01 -1.42
C ASN A 87 -11.68 -6.16 -0.39
N LEU A 88 -10.48 -6.66 -0.10
CA LEU A 88 -10.25 -7.71 0.90
C LEU A 88 -10.69 -7.25 2.31
N SER A 89 -10.29 -6.05 2.70
CA SER A 89 -10.56 -5.50 4.03
C SER A 89 -12.02 -5.09 4.21
N ALA A 90 -12.70 -4.64 3.15
CA ALA A 90 -14.12 -4.32 3.16
C ALA A 90 -14.98 -5.54 3.52
N LYS A 91 -14.67 -6.72 2.96
CA LYS A 91 -15.35 -7.99 3.31
C LYS A 91 -15.21 -8.31 4.80
N ARG A 92 -14.00 -8.12 5.35
CA ARG A 92 -13.75 -8.39 6.76
C ARG A 92 -14.47 -7.38 7.65
N PHE A 93 -14.48 -6.09 7.30
CA PHE A 93 -15.27 -5.10 8.02
C PHE A 93 -16.79 -5.36 7.96
N ARG A 94 -17.30 -5.91 6.84
CA ARG A 94 -18.70 -6.37 6.79
C ARG A 94 -18.96 -7.55 7.70
N ALA A 95 -18.04 -8.52 7.77
CA ALA A 95 -18.13 -9.62 8.73
C ALA A 95 -18.07 -9.15 10.20
N LEU A 96 -17.63 -7.92 10.46
CA LEU A 96 -17.64 -7.27 11.77
C LEU A 96 -18.88 -6.38 12.00
N GLY A 97 -19.83 -6.34 11.06
CA GLY A 97 -21.05 -5.52 11.16
C GLY A 97 -20.79 -4.02 11.11
N ARG A 98 -19.68 -3.56 10.50
CA ARG A 98 -19.38 -2.12 10.41
C ARG A 98 -20.25 -1.43 9.36
N PRO A 99 -20.79 -0.22 9.65
CA PRO A 99 -21.74 0.47 8.77
C PRO A 99 -21.11 1.02 7.48
N ALA A 100 -19.81 1.32 7.48
CA ALA A 100 -19.09 1.90 6.34
C ALA A 100 -17.81 1.11 6.00
N PRO A 101 -17.93 -0.15 5.53
CA PRO A 101 -16.80 -1.07 5.37
C PRO A 101 -15.74 -0.57 4.38
N LEU A 102 -16.16 0.08 3.28
CA LEU A 102 -15.26 0.62 2.26
C LEU A 102 -14.43 1.79 2.78
N VAL A 103 -15.06 2.72 3.53
CA VAL A 103 -14.37 3.88 4.12
C VAL A 103 -13.28 3.41 5.07
N PHE A 104 -13.61 2.48 5.97
CA PHE A 104 -12.65 1.94 6.93
C PHE A 104 -11.53 1.15 6.25
N ALA A 105 -11.85 0.38 5.20
CA ALA A 105 -10.85 -0.35 4.42
C ALA A 105 -9.88 0.57 3.67
N GLY A 106 -10.34 1.73 3.23
CA GLY A 106 -9.54 2.75 2.53
C GLY A 106 -8.61 3.57 3.43
N LEU A 107 -8.81 3.57 4.75
CA LEU A 107 -8.03 4.42 5.67
C LEU A 107 -6.53 4.13 5.62
N LEU A 108 -6.12 2.86 5.60
CA LEU A 108 -4.70 2.51 5.61
C LEU A 108 -4.00 2.90 4.29
N PRO A 109 -4.51 2.55 3.09
CA PRO A 109 -3.94 3.06 1.84
C PRO A 109 -3.91 4.58 1.75
N PHE A 110 -4.95 5.27 2.25
CA PHE A 110 -4.99 6.73 2.28
C PHE A 110 -3.90 7.31 3.20
N ALA A 111 -3.75 6.78 4.41
CA ALA A 111 -2.71 7.21 5.34
C ALA A 111 -1.29 6.98 4.78
N LEU A 112 -1.08 5.84 4.10
CA LEU A 112 0.18 5.54 3.40
C LEU A 112 0.48 6.55 2.30
N LEU A 113 -0.53 6.92 1.50
CA LEU A 113 -0.38 7.91 0.44
C LEU A 113 0.02 9.28 1.01
N VAL A 114 -0.66 9.72 2.07
CA VAL A 114 -0.37 11.00 2.73
C VAL A 114 1.03 10.99 3.35
N ALA A 115 1.40 9.96 4.10
CA ALA A 115 2.73 9.86 4.70
C ALA A 115 3.83 9.83 3.62
N GLY A 116 3.64 9.04 2.55
CA GLY A 116 4.57 8.98 1.43
C GLY A 116 4.72 10.33 0.71
N ALA A 117 3.62 11.05 0.50
CA ALA A 117 3.64 12.38 -0.09
C ALA A 117 4.40 13.39 0.80
N MET A 118 4.23 13.31 2.13
CA MET A 118 4.95 14.18 3.06
C MET A 118 6.45 13.89 3.09
N HIS A 119 6.86 12.62 3.09
CA HIS A 119 8.27 12.22 3.01
C HIS A 119 8.91 12.60 1.66
N TRP A 120 8.12 12.62 0.58
CA TRP A 120 8.59 13.12 -0.71
C TRP A 120 8.69 14.64 -0.75
N LEU A 121 7.71 15.35 -0.20
CA LEU A 121 7.64 16.81 -0.27
C LEU A 121 8.64 17.49 0.66
N GLN A 122 8.74 17.05 1.93
CA GLN A 122 9.47 17.77 2.97
C GLN A 122 10.94 18.07 2.62
N PRO A 123 11.74 17.14 2.03
CA PRO A 123 13.11 17.44 1.64
C PRO A 123 13.26 18.50 0.55
N ARG A 124 12.20 18.75 -0.24
CA ARG A 124 12.20 19.70 -1.38
C ARG A 124 11.77 21.11 -1.01
N VAL A 125 11.13 21.26 0.15
CA VAL A 125 10.60 22.54 0.66
C VAL A 125 10.94 22.72 2.14
N ALA A 126 12.07 22.15 2.59
CA ALA A 126 12.45 22.09 4.01
C ALA A 126 12.61 23.48 4.64
N GLU A 127 12.92 24.49 3.83
CA GLU A 127 13.05 25.89 4.21
C GLU A 127 11.72 26.55 4.62
N VAL A 128 10.58 26.06 4.11
CA VAL A 128 9.24 26.58 4.44
C VAL A 128 8.37 25.57 5.19
N MET A 129 8.70 24.28 5.13
CA MET A 129 7.96 23.20 5.77
C MET A 129 8.78 22.61 6.94
N PRO A 130 8.40 22.90 8.20
CA PRO A 130 9.04 22.26 9.35
C PRO A 130 8.77 20.74 9.34
N TYR A 131 9.56 19.96 10.10
CA TYR A 131 9.47 18.49 10.09
C TYR A 131 8.26 17.91 10.86
N TRP A 132 7.68 18.67 11.80
CA TRP A 132 6.57 18.16 12.65
C TRP A 132 5.36 17.60 11.88
N PRO A 133 4.94 18.11 10.71
CA PRO A 133 3.83 17.53 9.95
C PRO A 133 4.15 16.12 9.44
N VAL A 134 5.40 15.83 9.09
CA VAL A 134 5.86 14.49 8.69
C VAL A 134 5.67 13.52 9.86
N ALA A 135 6.16 13.91 11.04
CA ALA A 135 6.00 13.11 12.25
C ALA A 135 4.53 12.88 12.61
N LEU A 136 3.66 13.89 12.44
CA LEU A 136 2.22 13.74 12.67
C LEU A 136 1.60 12.73 11.70
N THR A 137 1.97 12.77 10.42
CA THR A 137 1.48 11.80 9.44
C THR A 137 1.99 10.39 9.70
N ASP A 138 3.22 10.24 10.20
CA ASP A 138 3.76 8.93 10.59
C ASP A 138 3.04 8.36 11.82
N LEU A 139 2.73 9.20 12.82
CA LEU A 139 1.92 8.79 13.98
C LEU A 139 0.51 8.39 13.58
N ALA A 140 -0.12 9.15 12.67
CA ALA A 140 -1.45 8.82 12.15
C ALA A 140 -1.44 7.51 11.37
N LEU A 141 -0.43 7.31 10.51
CA LEU A 141 -0.22 6.05 9.78
C LEU A 141 -0.04 4.87 10.74
N ALA A 142 0.82 5.01 11.75
CA ALA A 142 1.04 3.97 12.75
C ALA A 142 -0.25 3.62 13.50
N ALA A 143 -1.02 4.63 13.93
CA ALA A 143 -2.30 4.43 14.59
C ALA A 143 -3.31 3.67 13.69
N VAL A 144 -3.43 4.07 12.42
CA VAL A 144 -4.32 3.41 11.45
C VAL A 144 -3.86 1.99 11.15
N ALA A 145 -2.56 1.75 11.01
CA ALA A 145 -1.99 0.43 10.75
C ALA A 145 -2.24 -0.53 11.93
N LEU A 146 -1.96 -0.09 13.16
CA LEU A 146 -2.22 -0.86 14.37
C LEU A 146 -3.69 -1.17 14.54
N TRP A 147 -4.56 -0.16 14.35
CA TRP A 147 -6.00 -0.34 14.42
C TRP A 147 -6.51 -1.31 13.36
N THR A 148 -6.06 -1.18 12.12
CA THR A 148 -6.45 -2.06 11.00
C THR A 148 -6.03 -3.50 11.27
N GLY A 149 -4.76 -3.71 11.68
CA GLY A 149 -4.22 -5.01 12.03
C GLY A 149 -4.97 -5.66 13.19
N TYR A 150 -5.28 -4.89 14.24
CA TYR A 150 -6.08 -5.38 15.37
C TYR A 150 -7.52 -5.71 14.96
N ALA A 151 -8.21 -4.78 14.29
CA ALA A 151 -9.62 -4.91 13.96
C ALA A 151 -9.88 -6.07 12.97
N LEU A 152 -9.04 -6.23 11.96
CA LEU A 152 -9.26 -7.22 10.90
C LEU A 152 -8.54 -8.53 11.19
N GLY A 153 -7.33 -8.45 11.74
CA GLY A 153 -6.45 -9.58 11.96
C GLY A 153 -6.63 -10.26 13.31
N VAL A 154 -6.96 -9.53 14.39
CA VAL A 154 -6.98 -10.09 15.75
C VAL A 154 -8.41 -10.27 16.27
N ARG A 155 -9.24 -9.24 16.14
CA ARG A 155 -10.59 -9.21 16.70
C ARG A 155 -11.45 -10.32 16.11
N GLU A 156 -12.08 -11.08 16.99
CA GLU A 156 -13.11 -12.03 16.62
C GLU A 156 -14.38 -11.28 16.20
N GLY A 157 -14.92 -11.65 15.06
CA GLY A 157 -16.16 -11.07 14.54
C GLY A 157 -17.33 -11.91 15.01
N GLY A 158 -18.28 -11.25 15.68
CA GLY A 158 -19.50 -11.84 16.19
C GLY A 158 -20.36 -12.43 15.07
N LYS A 159 -21.18 -13.40 15.50
CA LYS A 159 -22.10 -14.25 14.73
C LYS A 159 -22.58 -13.67 13.40
#